data_AF-A0A2E1LKC0-F1
#
_entry.id   AF-A0A2E1LKC0-F1
#
_cell.length_a   1.000
_cell.length_b   1.000
_cell.length_c   1.000
_cell.angle_alpha   90.00
_cell.angle_beta   90.00
_cell.angle_gamma   90.00
#
_symmetry.space_group_name_H-M   'P 1'
#
loop_
_entity.id
_entity.type
_entity.pdbx_description
1 polymer ?
#
loop_
_entity_poly.entity_id
_entity_poly.type
_entity_poly.pdbx_seq_one_letter_code
_entity_poly.pdbx_strand_id
1 'polypeptide(L)'
;NPFGLRYDEITASNLVRVTLDGDKVSDSEWPINLAGYTIHSTLHRARPDLHCIIHTHEPVSQALSATDAPCIPVTQEGCQFFERVGYHDFEGIVLDGSEGPRIVAAMGDSFHTLLLRHHGLITAGPSCTWAFVRHLAFIRNTEVQLAAMASGRMVPISESAMINCRTQFEGGTAQAGAKQRHPEWPALIRQIDAIDPSWRT
;
A
#
# COMPACT_ATOMS: atom_id res chain seq x y z
N ASN A 1 7.52 -10.33 7.21
CA ASN A 1 8.39 -11.39 6.67
C ASN A 1 9.45 -11.77 7.69
N PRO A 2 10.09 -12.95 7.56
CA PRO A 2 11.34 -13.28 8.24
C PRO A 2 12.37 -12.16 8.09
N PHE A 3 12.88 -11.62 9.20
CA PHE A 3 13.81 -10.51 9.14
C PHE A 3 15.22 -11.00 8.77
N GLY A 4 15.70 -10.57 7.60
CA GLY A 4 16.97 -11.00 7.00
C GLY A 4 16.81 -11.65 5.63
N LEU A 5 15.62 -12.14 5.29
CA LEU A 5 15.32 -12.66 3.95
C LEU A 5 14.97 -11.54 2.97
N ARG A 6 15.41 -11.68 1.72
CA ARG A 6 14.96 -10.88 0.59
C ARG A 6 13.54 -11.26 0.19
N TYR A 7 12.85 -10.39 -0.55
CA TYR A 7 11.47 -10.66 -0.99
C TYR A 7 11.37 -11.83 -1.98
N ASP A 8 12.42 -12.10 -2.77
CA ASP A 8 12.52 -13.26 -3.68
C ASP A 8 12.83 -14.58 -2.96
N GLU A 9 13.09 -14.56 -1.65
CA GLU A 9 13.30 -15.75 -0.82
C GLU A 9 12.05 -16.12 -0.01
N ILE A 10 10.97 -15.34 -0.12
CA ILE A 10 9.75 -15.56 0.63
C ILE A 10 8.92 -16.67 -0.01
N THR A 11 8.49 -17.60 0.83
CA THR A 11 7.60 -18.69 0.45
C THR A 11 6.43 -18.77 1.44
N ALA A 12 5.37 -19.48 1.09
CA ALA A 12 4.21 -19.64 1.98
C ALA A 12 4.61 -20.26 3.33
N SER A 13 5.49 -21.26 3.33
CA SER A 13 5.89 -21.98 4.56
C SER A 13 6.88 -21.21 5.43
N ASN A 14 7.63 -20.24 4.90
CA ASN A 14 8.61 -19.51 5.69
C ASN A 14 8.05 -18.22 6.33
N LEU A 15 6.79 -17.87 6.09
CA LEU A 15 6.14 -16.74 6.75
C LEU A 15 6.11 -16.91 8.28
N VAL A 16 6.32 -15.80 9.00
CA VAL A 16 6.26 -15.77 10.46
C VAL A 16 4.86 -15.36 10.90
N ARG A 17 4.24 -16.14 11.79
CA ARG A 17 2.96 -15.80 12.42
C ARG A 17 3.23 -15.10 13.76
N VAL A 18 2.55 -13.98 13.97
CA VAL A 18 2.74 -13.11 15.14
C VAL A 18 1.38 -12.65 15.70
N THR A 19 1.30 -12.42 17.01
CA THR A 19 0.15 -11.76 17.65
C THR A 19 0.16 -10.25 17.38
N LEU A 20 -0.96 -9.54 17.64
CA LEU A 20 -1.01 -8.08 17.53
C LEU A 20 -0.05 -7.34 18.47
N ASP A 21 0.46 -8.01 19.49
CA ASP A 21 1.43 -7.45 20.44
C ASP A 21 2.88 -7.72 19.98
N GLY A 22 3.06 -8.42 18.84
CA GLY A 22 4.36 -8.71 18.23
C GLY A 22 4.98 -10.04 18.63
N ASP A 23 4.29 -10.84 19.46
CA ASP A 23 4.81 -12.11 19.92
C ASP A 23 4.75 -13.16 18.79
N LYS A 24 5.89 -13.82 18.54
CA LYS A 24 5.98 -14.90 17.57
C LYS A 24 5.23 -16.15 18.07
N VAL A 25 4.31 -16.66 17.25
CA VAL A 25 3.46 -17.85 17.54
C VAL A 25 3.63 -18.98 16.52
N SER A 26 4.65 -18.87 15.67
CA SER A 26 5.09 -19.92 14.74
C SER A 26 6.49 -20.38 15.11
N ASP A 27 6.83 -21.63 14.83
CA ASP A 27 8.16 -22.23 15.07
C ASP A 27 9.25 -21.77 14.07
N SER A 28 9.04 -20.63 13.40
CA SER A 28 10.04 -20.04 12.50
C SER A 28 11.31 -19.69 13.28
N GLU A 29 12.48 -20.03 12.76
CA GLU A 29 13.78 -19.67 13.35
C GLU A 29 14.08 -18.16 13.25
N TRP A 30 13.44 -17.48 12.30
CA TRP A 30 13.72 -16.08 12.01
C TRP A 30 13.07 -15.12 13.02
N PRO A 31 13.73 -13.99 13.33
CA PRO A 31 13.09 -12.88 14.03
C PRO A 31 12.18 -12.10 13.08
N ILE A 32 11.43 -11.15 13.62
CA ILE A 32 10.72 -10.11 12.85
C ILE A 32 11.40 -8.77 13.04
N ASN A 33 11.21 -7.84 12.10
CA ASN A 33 11.54 -6.45 12.31
C ASN A 33 10.45 -5.81 13.19
N LEU A 34 10.70 -5.69 14.50
CA LEU A 34 9.72 -5.17 15.45
C LEU A 34 9.30 -3.72 15.10
N ALA A 35 10.25 -2.87 14.73
CA ALA A 35 9.98 -1.48 14.35
C ALA A 35 9.00 -1.40 13.17
N GLY A 36 9.27 -2.18 12.12
CA GLY A 36 8.36 -2.28 10.96
C GLY A 36 7.01 -2.86 11.36
N TYR A 37 7.00 -3.91 12.18
CA TYR A 37 5.78 -4.58 12.63
C TYR A 37 4.84 -3.66 13.42
N THR A 38 5.38 -2.75 14.24
CA THR A 38 4.60 -1.80 15.05
C THR A 38 3.62 -0.96 14.21
N ILE A 39 4.03 -0.56 12.99
CA ILE A 39 3.14 0.18 12.08
C ILE A 39 1.97 -0.70 11.64
N HIS A 40 2.24 -1.95 11.25
CA HIS A 40 1.22 -2.90 10.80
C HIS A 40 0.25 -3.24 11.95
N SER A 41 0.76 -3.56 13.14
CA SER A 41 -0.09 -3.92 14.28
C SER A 41 -0.97 -2.77 14.75
N THR A 42 -0.43 -1.54 14.76
CA THR A 42 -1.17 -0.32 15.07
C THR A 42 -2.37 -0.17 14.13
N LEU A 43 -2.14 -0.26 12.82
CA LEU A 43 -3.18 -0.09 11.82
C LEU A 43 -4.18 -1.26 11.84
N HIS A 44 -3.73 -2.51 11.97
CA HIS A 44 -4.64 -3.66 12.09
C HIS A 44 -5.55 -3.58 13.31
N ARG A 45 -5.05 -3.04 14.43
CA ARG A 45 -5.84 -2.84 15.65
C ARG A 45 -6.89 -1.74 15.48
N ALA A 46 -6.53 -0.64 14.82
CA ALA A 46 -7.41 0.52 14.65
C ALA A 46 -8.38 0.39 13.47
N ARG A 47 -8.02 -0.34 12.42
CA ARG A 47 -8.79 -0.50 11.18
C ARG A 47 -8.99 -1.99 10.84
N PRO A 48 -9.94 -2.66 11.51
CA PRO A 48 -10.22 -4.08 11.27
C PRO A 48 -10.67 -4.39 9.84
N ASP A 49 -11.10 -3.40 9.06
CA ASP A 49 -11.44 -3.55 7.64
C ASP A 49 -10.20 -3.66 6.72
N LEU A 50 -9.02 -3.27 7.21
CA LEU A 50 -7.75 -3.33 6.49
C LEU A 50 -7.01 -4.63 6.82
N HIS A 51 -7.47 -5.74 6.23
CA HIS A 51 -6.89 -7.08 6.45
C HIS A 51 -5.48 -7.27 5.87
N CYS A 52 -5.09 -6.47 4.89
CA CYS A 52 -3.73 -6.49 4.34
C CYS A 52 -3.19 -5.06 4.28
N ILE A 53 -1.93 -4.92 4.69
CA ILE A 53 -1.18 -3.67 4.71
C ILE A 53 0.17 -3.95 4.05
N ILE A 54 0.53 -3.15 3.07
CA ILE A 54 1.81 -3.19 2.36
C ILE A 54 2.52 -1.88 2.67
N HIS A 55 3.74 -1.97 3.19
CA HIS A 55 4.62 -0.84 3.41
C HIS A 55 5.91 -1.02 2.60
N THR A 56 6.30 0.00 1.87
CA THR A 56 7.45 -0.04 0.95
C THR A 56 8.15 1.30 0.84
N HIS A 57 9.39 1.25 0.36
CA HIS A 57 10.32 2.36 0.18
C HIS A 57 10.78 2.47 -1.28
N GLU A 58 9.88 2.34 -2.26
CA GLU A 58 10.27 2.55 -3.66
C GLU A 58 10.77 3.99 -3.86
N PRO A 59 11.85 4.20 -4.64
CA PRO A 59 12.37 5.54 -4.89
C PRO A 59 11.31 6.53 -5.40
N VAL A 60 10.34 6.05 -6.18
CA VAL A 60 9.29 6.91 -6.75
C VAL A 60 8.26 7.36 -5.71
N SER A 61 7.86 6.49 -4.77
CA SER A 61 6.95 6.87 -3.69
C SER A 61 7.66 7.76 -2.67
N GLN A 62 8.94 7.47 -2.37
CA GLN A 62 9.79 8.34 -1.55
C GLN A 62 10.04 9.70 -2.20
N ALA A 63 10.20 9.77 -3.53
CA ALA A 63 10.36 11.04 -4.23
C ALA A 63 9.14 11.93 -4.02
N LEU A 64 7.91 11.41 -4.22
CA LEU A 64 6.69 12.18 -3.94
C LEU A 64 6.57 12.54 -2.45
N SER A 65 6.86 11.61 -1.54
CA SER A 65 6.77 11.87 -0.10
C SER A 65 7.76 12.92 0.41
N ALA A 66 8.82 13.20 -0.36
CA ALA A 66 9.80 14.26 -0.09
C ALA A 66 9.45 15.62 -0.74
N THR A 67 8.31 15.73 -1.45
CA THR A 67 7.80 17.01 -1.98
C THR A 67 6.73 17.63 -1.09
N ASP A 68 6.38 18.89 -1.35
CA ASP A 68 5.18 19.55 -0.80
C ASP A 68 3.88 19.16 -1.51
N ALA A 69 3.98 18.49 -2.67
CA ALA A 69 2.83 18.08 -3.44
C ALA A 69 2.04 16.95 -2.72
N PRO A 70 0.69 16.95 -2.85
CA PRO A 70 -0.12 15.79 -2.49
C PRO A 70 -0.02 14.70 -3.56
N CYS A 71 -0.57 13.52 -3.29
CA CYS A 71 -0.92 12.56 -4.34
C CYS A 71 -2.01 13.17 -5.22
N ILE A 72 -1.71 13.41 -6.50
CA ILE A 72 -2.62 13.99 -7.47
C ILE A 72 -2.98 12.90 -8.49
N PRO A 73 -4.26 12.53 -8.62
CA PRO A 73 -4.69 11.64 -9.70
C PRO A 73 -4.39 12.26 -11.06
N VAL A 74 -3.50 11.61 -11.82
CA VAL A 74 -3.13 11.98 -13.19
C VAL A 74 -3.36 10.85 -14.19
N THR A 75 -3.76 9.68 -13.70
CA THR A 75 -4.20 8.53 -14.51
C THR A 75 -5.59 8.08 -14.09
N GLN A 76 -6.26 7.29 -14.94
CA GLN A 76 -7.58 6.74 -14.64
C GLN A 76 -7.54 5.87 -13.37
N GLU A 77 -6.57 4.97 -13.25
CA GLU A 77 -6.39 4.13 -12.07
C GLU A 77 -6.01 4.95 -10.83
N GLY A 78 -5.31 6.07 -11.04
CA GLY A 78 -4.95 7.04 -10.01
C GLY A 78 -6.15 7.71 -9.35
N CYS A 79 -7.31 7.77 -10.02
CA CYS A 79 -8.54 8.30 -9.43
C CYS A 79 -8.97 7.53 -8.16
N GLN A 80 -8.53 6.27 -7.98
CA GLN A 80 -8.76 5.52 -6.74
C GLN A 80 -8.20 6.20 -5.49
N PHE A 81 -7.23 7.11 -5.64
CA PHE A 81 -6.60 7.83 -4.53
C PHE A 81 -7.28 9.16 -4.18
N PHE A 82 -8.23 9.61 -4.99
CA PHE A 82 -8.97 10.84 -4.72
C PHE A 82 -9.79 10.71 -3.42
N GLU A 83 -9.49 11.54 -2.42
CA GLU A 83 -10.04 11.48 -1.05
C GLU A 83 -9.81 10.13 -0.34
N ARG A 84 -8.71 9.43 -0.67
CA ARG A 84 -8.34 8.13 -0.08
C ARG A 84 -6.89 8.04 0.40
N VAL A 85 -6.19 9.17 0.46
CA VAL A 85 -4.79 9.28 0.88
C VAL A 85 -4.69 10.16 2.13
N GLY A 86 -4.21 9.58 3.22
CA GLY A 86 -3.74 10.31 4.39
C GLY A 86 -2.25 10.60 4.32
N TYR A 87 -1.79 11.49 5.20
CA TYR A 87 -0.39 11.91 5.28
C TYR A 87 0.07 11.86 6.73
N HIS A 88 1.29 11.37 6.93
CA HIS A 88 1.92 11.32 8.25
C HIS A 88 3.33 11.90 8.14
N ASP A 89 3.66 12.80 9.06
CA ASP A 89 4.94 13.51 9.07
C ASP A 89 6.07 12.62 9.61
N PHE A 90 7.30 12.88 9.17
CA PHE A 90 8.45 12.09 9.60
C PHE A 90 8.90 12.47 11.02
N GLU A 91 8.99 11.48 11.90
CA GLU A 91 9.42 11.67 13.30
C GLU A 91 10.71 10.90 13.65
N GLY A 92 11.37 10.31 12.64
CA GLY A 92 12.50 9.40 12.84
C GLY A 92 12.06 7.96 13.06
N ILE A 93 12.97 7.13 13.57
CA ILE A 93 12.67 5.72 13.91
C ILE A 93 12.11 5.68 15.33
N VAL A 94 10.79 5.60 15.45
CA VAL A 94 10.09 5.57 16.75
C VAL A 94 9.82 4.11 17.16
N LEU A 95 10.45 3.65 18.24
CA LEU A 95 10.34 2.27 18.72
C LEU A 95 9.43 2.11 19.95
N ASP A 96 9.07 3.21 20.61
CA ASP A 96 8.29 3.21 21.85
C ASP A 96 6.76 3.20 21.61
N GLY A 97 6.34 3.14 20.34
CA GLY A 97 4.93 3.13 19.94
C GLY A 97 4.21 4.48 20.04
N SER A 98 4.90 5.55 20.44
CA SER A 98 4.30 6.89 20.61
C SER A 98 3.78 7.49 19.30
N GLU A 99 4.26 7.01 18.15
CA GLU A 99 3.82 7.39 16.80
C GLU A 99 2.44 6.81 16.44
N GLY A 100 2.06 5.69 17.06
CA GLY A 100 0.88 4.91 16.65
C GLY A 100 -0.42 5.71 16.57
N PRO A 101 -0.81 6.49 17.60
CA PRO A 101 -2.03 7.30 17.56
C PRO A 101 -2.07 8.32 16.40
N ARG A 102 -0.91 8.86 16.00
CA ARG A 102 -0.81 9.81 14.88
C ARG A 102 -0.95 9.12 13.53
N ILE A 103 -0.35 7.93 13.37
CA ILE A 103 -0.55 7.08 12.18
C ILE A 103 -2.03 6.71 12.02
N VAL A 104 -2.72 6.35 13.11
CA VAL A 104 -4.15 6.04 13.09
C VAL A 104 -4.97 7.26 12.68
N ALA A 105 -4.70 8.42 13.27
CA ALA A 105 -5.37 9.66 12.91
C ALA A 105 -5.14 10.04 11.43
N ALA A 106 -3.93 9.84 10.93
CA ALA A 106 -3.58 10.06 9.52
C ALA A 106 -4.34 9.10 8.59
N MET A 107 -4.51 7.83 8.97
CA MET A 107 -5.28 6.85 8.18
C MET A 107 -6.78 7.17 8.20
N GLY A 108 -7.27 7.72 9.31
CA GLY A 108 -8.68 7.99 9.51
C GLY A 108 -9.56 6.76 9.30
N ASP A 109 -10.84 6.99 9.04
CA ASP A 109 -11.83 5.90 8.91
C ASP A 109 -12.06 5.46 7.46
N SER A 110 -11.70 6.30 6.48
CA SER A 110 -12.05 6.10 5.07
C SER A 110 -10.85 5.96 4.15
N PHE A 111 -9.65 6.35 4.57
CA PHE A 111 -8.47 6.19 3.73
C PHE A 111 -7.98 4.75 3.76
N HIS A 112 -7.31 4.39 2.68
CA HIS A 112 -6.68 3.08 2.50
C HIS A 112 -5.23 3.20 2.06
N THR A 113 -4.71 4.43 2.00
CA THR A 113 -3.36 4.75 1.57
C THR A 113 -2.80 5.82 2.51
N LEU A 114 -1.57 5.64 2.97
CA LEU A 114 -0.81 6.69 3.66
C LEU A 114 0.47 6.98 2.89
N LEU A 115 0.70 8.27 2.65
CA LEU A 115 2.00 8.76 2.24
C LEU A 115 2.75 9.23 3.49
N LEU A 116 3.78 8.48 3.88
CA LEU A 116 4.64 8.82 5.01
C LEU A 116 5.71 9.78 4.49
N ARG A 117 5.62 11.06 4.87
CA ARG A 117 6.56 12.11 4.42
C ARG A 117 7.99 11.68 4.71
N HIS A 118 8.89 11.90 3.75
CA HIS A 118 10.31 11.50 3.82
C HIS A 118 10.60 10.02 4.13
N HIS A 119 9.60 9.13 4.08
CA HIS A 119 9.75 7.74 4.51
C HIS A 119 9.31 6.75 3.41
N GLY A 120 8.05 6.77 3.00
CA GLY A 120 7.57 5.81 2.02
C GLY A 120 6.04 5.74 1.93
N LEU A 121 5.55 4.59 1.48
CA LEU A 121 4.14 4.37 1.17
C LEU A 121 3.56 3.26 2.04
N ILE A 122 2.32 3.44 2.46
CA ILE A 122 1.47 2.35 2.93
C ILE A 122 0.25 2.27 2.00
N THR A 123 -0.04 1.08 1.48
CA THR A 123 -1.33 0.77 0.87
C THR A 123 -1.99 -0.38 1.60
N ALA A 124 -3.30 -0.30 1.79
CA ALA A 124 -4.05 -1.26 2.56
C ALA A 124 -5.38 -1.62 1.90
N GLY A 125 -6.00 -2.70 2.36
CA GLY A 125 -7.33 -3.09 1.92
C GLY A 125 -7.84 -4.36 2.58
N PRO A 126 -9.07 -4.78 2.24
CA PRO A 126 -9.74 -5.94 2.86
C PRO A 126 -9.16 -7.29 2.41
N SER A 127 -8.18 -7.29 1.50
CA SER A 127 -7.41 -8.48 1.10
C SER A 127 -6.07 -8.09 0.50
N CYS A 128 -5.17 -9.08 0.35
CA CYS A 128 -3.88 -8.89 -0.33
C CYS A 128 -4.06 -8.33 -1.75
N THR A 129 -5.09 -8.80 -2.46
CA THR A 129 -5.43 -8.30 -3.80
C THR A 129 -5.66 -6.80 -3.80
N TRP A 130 -6.50 -6.29 -2.89
CA TRP A 130 -6.80 -4.87 -2.81
C TRP A 130 -5.57 -4.04 -2.46
N ALA A 131 -4.83 -4.44 -1.41
CA ALA A 131 -3.65 -3.71 -0.98
C ALA A 131 -2.60 -3.64 -2.10
N PHE A 132 -2.38 -4.75 -2.82
CA PHE A 132 -1.36 -4.85 -3.88
C PHE A 132 -1.76 -4.11 -5.16
N VAL A 133 -3.01 -4.22 -5.62
CA VAL A 133 -3.48 -3.49 -6.80
C VAL A 133 -3.41 -1.98 -6.58
N ARG A 134 -3.85 -1.52 -5.40
CA ARG A 134 -3.69 -0.11 -5.00
C ARG A 134 -2.21 0.27 -4.96
N HIS A 135 -1.35 -0.62 -4.49
CA HIS A 135 0.10 -0.39 -4.51
C HIS A 135 0.62 -0.11 -5.92
N LEU A 136 0.35 -1.02 -6.86
CA LEU A 136 0.77 -0.87 -8.25
C LEU A 136 0.21 0.41 -8.89
N ALA A 137 -1.07 0.71 -8.66
CA ALA A 137 -1.70 1.91 -9.18
C ALA A 137 -1.08 3.19 -8.59
N PHE A 138 -0.71 3.19 -7.31
CA PHE A 138 -0.08 4.35 -6.66
C PHE A 138 1.30 4.62 -7.23
N ILE A 139 2.13 3.57 -7.32
CA ILE A 139 3.47 3.65 -7.92
C ILE A 139 3.36 4.21 -9.34
N ARG A 140 2.47 3.65 -10.17
CA ARG A 140 2.26 4.11 -11.54
C ARG A 140 1.75 5.54 -11.64
N ASN A 141 0.77 5.93 -10.83
CA ASN A 141 0.27 7.31 -10.79
C ASN A 141 1.39 8.29 -10.38
N THR A 142 2.21 7.90 -9.41
CA THR A 142 3.30 8.74 -8.91
C THR A 142 4.40 8.94 -9.94
N GLU A 143 4.78 7.90 -10.70
CA GLU A 143 5.69 8.03 -11.84
C GLU A 143 5.20 9.10 -12.83
N VAL A 144 3.93 9.00 -13.23
CA VAL A 144 3.32 9.94 -14.19
C VAL A 144 3.19 11.33 -13.59
N GLN A 145 2.81 11.43 -12.31
CA GLN A 145 2.66 12.70 -11.61
C GLN A 145 3.98 13.46 -11.55
N LEU A 146 5.06 12.80 -11.12
CA LEU A 146 6.39 13.43 -11.03
C LEU A 146 6.91 13.85 -12.41
N ALA A 147 6.70 13.02 -13.44
CA ALA A 147 7.05 13.38 -14.82
C ALA A 147 6.24 14.58 -15.34
N ALA A 148 4.93 14.61 -15.06
CA ALA A 148 4.06 15.72 -15.44
C ALA A 148 4.44 17.01 -14.71
N MET A 149 4.75 16.95 -13.40
CA MET A 149 5.25 18.08 -12.61
C MET A 149 6.57 18.60 -13.18
N ALA A 150 7.51 17.71 -13.52
CA ALA A 150 8.80 18.08 -14.11
C ALA A 150 8.65 18.79 -15.47
N SER A 151 7.58 18.52 -16.22
CA SER A 151 7.29 19.22 -17.47
C SER A 151 6.83 20.68 -17.30
N GLY A 152 6.48 21.08 -16.06
CA GLY A 152 5.97 22.41 -15.73
C GLY A 152 4.54 22.69 -16.20
N ARG A 153 3.86 21.72 -16.83
CA ARG A 153 2.48 21.85 -17.32
C ARG A 153 1.68 20.58 -17.05
N MET A 154 0.69 20.70 -16.17
CA MET A 154 -0.21 19.61 -15.82
C MET A 154 -1.66 20.06 -16.01
N VAL A 155 -2.46 19.23 -16.66
CA VAL A 155 -3.91 19.44 -16.80
C VAL A 155 -4.61 18.55 -15.78
N PRO A 156 -5.27 19.11 -14.76
CA PRO A 156 -5.95 18.31 -13.75
C PRO A 156 -7.17 17.60 -14.33
N ILE A 157 -7.43 16.39 -13.85
CA ILE A 157 -8.73 15.72 -14.04
C ILE A 157 -9.78 16.51 -13.25
N SER A 158 -10.98 16.71 -13.81
CA SER A 158 -12.04 17.39 -13.06
C SER A 158 -12.43 16.59 -11.82
N GLU A 159 -12.77 17.29 -10.74
CA GLU A 159 -13.18 16.65 -9.48
C GLU A 159 -14.36 15.68 -9.69
N SER A 160 -15.36 16.09 -10.45
CA SER A 160 -16.51 15.24 -10.81
C SER A 160 -16.09 13.95 -11.52
N ALA A 161 -15.09 14.01 -12.41
CA ALA A 161 -14.57 12.85 -13.11
C ALA A 161 -13.75 11.95 -12.17
N MET A 162 -12.95 12.52 -11.26
CA MET A 162 -12.22 11.76 -10.25
C MET A 162 -13.16 11.02 -9.30
N ILE A 163 -14.20 11.69 -8.76
CA ILE A 163 -15.22 11.09 -7.90
C ILE A 163 -15.95 9.96 -8.64
N ASN A 164 -16.40 10.22 -9.87
CA ASN A 164 -17.09 9.20 -10.67
C ASN A 164 -16.19 7.99 -10.92
N CYS A 165 -14.95 8.21 -11.39
CA CYS A 165 -14.01 7.13 -11.68
C CYS A 165 -13.64 6.32 -10.43
N ARG A 166 -13.36 6.98 -9.30
CA ARG A 166 -13.16 6.33 -8.00
C ARG A 166 -14.36 5.45 -7.64
N THR A 167 -15.57 6.00 -7.71
CA THR A 167 -16.81 5.28 -7.39
C THR A 167 -17.01 4.07 -8.32
N GLN A 168 -16.59 4.17 -9.58
CA GLN A 168 -16.63 3.03 -10.51
C GLN A 168 -15.65 1.92 -10.10
N PHE A 169 -14.45 2.25 -9.63
CA PHE A 169 -13.49 1.28 -9.08
C PHE A 169 -13.94 0.68 -7.74
N GLU A 170 -14.52 1.49 -6.85
CA GLU A 170 -15.05 1.08 -5.53
C GLU A 170 -16.39 0.33 -5.62
N GLY A 171 -17.19 0.61 -6.64
CA GLY A 171 -18.48 -0.04 -6.93
C GLY A 171 -18.36 -1.27 -7.82
N GLY A 172 -17.36 -1.33 -8.70
CA GLY A 172 -17.06 -2.49 -9.54
C GLY A 172 -17.47 -2.38 -11.00
N THR A 173 -17.99 -1.23 -11.36
CA THR A 173 -18.43 -0.95 -12.73
C THR A 173 -17.23 -0.74 -13.66
N ALA A 174 -16.10 -0.26 -13.14
CA ALA A 174 -14.85 -0.09 -13.90
C ALA A 174 -14.35 -1.40 -14.53
N GLN A 175 -14.63 -2.54 -13.90
CA GLN A 175 -14.24 -3.87 -14.36
C GLN A 175 -15.09 -4.38 -15.53
N ALA A 176 -16.21 -3.73 -15.84
CA ALA A 176 -17.02 -3.97 -17.04
C ALA A 176 -17.28 -5.45 -17.39
N GLY A 177 -17.75 -6.25 -16.43
CA GLY A 177 -18.09 -7.66 -16.64
C GLY A 177 -16.91 -8.63 -16.57
N ALA A 178 -15.75 -8.19 -16.07
CA ALA A 178 -14.65 -9.09 -15.76
C ALA A 178 -15.09 -10.23 -14.82
N LYS A 179 -14.46 -11.41 -14.95
CA LYS A 179 -14.76 -12.61 -14.15
C LYS A 179 -14.63 -12.40 -12.63
N GLN A 180 -13.89 -11.39 -12.22
CA GLN A 180 -13.57 -11.08 -10.83
C GLN A 180 -13.16 -9.63 -10.70
N ARG A 181 -13.21 -9.11 -9.48
CA ARG A 181 -13.09 -7.68 -9.19
C ARG A 181 -11.75 -7.04 -9.56
N HIS A 182 -10.69 -7.82 -9.50
CA HIS A 182 -9.34 -7.38 -9.88
C HIS A 182 -8.80 -8.40 -10.87
N PRO A 183 -9.15 -8.29 -12.17
CA PRO A 183 -8.71 -9.25 -13.19
C PRO A 183 -7.18 -9.34 -13.31
N GLU A 184 -6.47 -8.26 -12.99
CA GLU A 184 -5.02 -8.18 -12.91
C GLU A 184 -4.42 -9.13 -11.86
N TRP A 185 -5.13 -9.41 -10.76
CA TRP A 185 -4.57 -10.21 -9.68
C TRP A 185 -4.25 -11.65 -10.10
N PRO A 186 -5.16 -12.42 -10.72
CA PRO A 186 -4.77 -13.73 -11.21
C PRO A 186 -3.84 -13.71 -12.41
N ALA A 187 -3.72 -12.60 -13.13
CA ALA A 187 -2.66 -12.44 -14.12
C ALA A 187 -1.28 -12.31 -13.44
N LEU A 188 -1.17 -11.52 -12.37
CA LEU A 188 0.04 -11.39 -11.56
C LEU A 188 0.43 -12.72 -10.89
N ILE A 189 -0.55 -13.50 -10.41
CA ILE A 189 -0.30 -14.85 -9.89
C ILE A 189 0.32 -15.76 -10.98
N ARG A 190 -0.23 -15.77 -12.19
CA ARG A 190 0.36 -16.53 -13.30
C ARG A 190 1.76 -16.03 -13.68
N GLN A 191 2.01 -14.72 -13.54
CA GLN A 191 3.32 -14.13 -13.81
C GLN A 191 4.35 -14.61 -12.79
N ILE A 192 4.06 -14.57 -11.49
CA ILE A 192 5.01 -15.06 -10.47
C ILE A 192 5.18 -16.59 -10.54
N ASP A 193 4.12 -17.35 -10.86
CA ASP A 193 4.23 -18.80 -11.09
C ASP A 193 5.19 -19.14 -12.25
N ALA A 194 5.26 -18.28 -13.26
CA ALA A 194 6.19 -18.44 -14.38
C ALA A 194 7.63 -18.04 -14.04
N ILE A 195 7.83 -17.17 -13.04
CA ILE A 195 9.14 -16.72 -12.56
C ILE A 195 9.73 -17.75 -11.60
N ASP A 196 8.96 -18.11 -10.56
CA ASP A 196 9.38 -19.07 -9.55
C ASP A 196 8.16 -19.67 -8.83
N PRO A 197 7.68 -20.86 -9.19
CA PRO A 197 6.51 -21.46 -8.54
C PRO A 197 6.74 -21.89 -7.09
N SER A 198 7.98 -21.89 -6.59
CA SER A 198 8.31 -22.31 -5.22
C SER A 198 7.78 -21.34 -4.15
N TRP A 199 7.39 -20.12 -4.52
CA TRP A 199 6.74 -19.15 -3.64
C TRP A 199 5.50 -19.71 -2.92
N ARG A 200 4.84 -20.71 -3.54
CA ARG A 200 3.63 -21.35 -3.02
C ARG A 200 3.86 -22.30 -1.84
N THR A 201 5.09 -22.77 -1.66
CA THR A 201 5.41 -23.88 -0.75
C THR A 201 6.13 -23.48 0.51
#